data_AF-A0A5S3TBE5-F1
#
_entry.id   AF-A0A5S3TBE5-F1
#
_cell.length_a   1.000
_cell.length_b   1.000
_cell.length_c   1.000
_cell.angle_alpha   90.00
_cell.angle_beta   90.00
_cell.angle_gamma   90.00
#
_symmetry.space_group_name_H-M   'P 1'
#
loop_
_entity.id
_entity.type
_entity.pdbx_description
1 polymer ?
#
loop_
_entity_poly.entity_id
_entity_poly.type
_entity_poly.pdbx_seq_one_letter_code
_entity_poly.pdbx_strand_id
1 'polypeptide(L)' 'MSSKIELWDNNNNYIYGELKGTKFELWDHKNNYIYGDLKSNNKVELWDHNNNYIYGELKGTKFELWDHENNYIYGDLK' A
#
# COMPACT_ATOMS: atom_id res chain seq x y z
N MET A 1 6.46 16.99 -1.33
CA MET A 1 5.09 16.86 -0.81
C MET A 1 4.88 15.39 -0.49
N SER A 2 4.28 15.08 0.66
CA SER A 2 3.81 13.74 0.98
C SER A 2 2.28 13.74 0.97
N SER A 3 1.70 12.61 0.57
CA SER A 3 0.26 12.38 0.66
C SER A 3 0.00 11.27 1.65
N LYS A 4 -1.05 11.39 2.45
CA LYS A 4 -1.37 10.35 3.43
C LYS A 4 -2.05 9.18 2.73
N ILE A 5 -1.91 8.00 3.28
CA ILE A 5 -2.51 6.77 2.78
C ILE A 5 -3.27 6.11 3.91
N GLU A 6 -4.48 5.68 3.60
CA GLU A 6 -5.30 4.84 4.47
C GLU A 6 -5.78 3.63 3.65
N LEU A 7 -5.46 2.43 4.09
CA LEU A 7 -5.83 1.16 3.44
C LEU A 7 -6.44 0.19 4.45
N TRP A 8 -7.19 -0.77 3.92
CA TRP A 8 -7.82 -1.87 4.65
C TRP A 8 -7.68 -3.17 3.86
N ASP A 9 -7.45 -4.28 4.56
CA ASP A 9 -7.59 -5.61 3.98
C ASP A 9 -9.02 -6.15 4.10
N ASN A 10 -9.28 -7.33 3.52
CA ASN A 10 -10.56 -8.03 3.62
C ASN A 10 -11.00 -8.38 5.06
N ASN A 11 -10.05 -8.43 6.00
CA ASN A 11 -10.31 -8.70 7.41
C ASN A 11 -10.55 -7.41 8.22
N ASN A 12 -10.65 -6.25 7.55
CA ASN A 12 -10.72 -4.91 8.15
C ASN A 12 -9.49 -4.53 8.97
N ASN A 13 -8.35 -5.15 8.72
CA ASN A 13 -7.09 -4.70 9.30
C ASN A 13 -6.67 -3.39 8.63
N TYR A 14 -6.29 -2.41 9.46
CA TYR A 14 -5.91 -1.09 9.00
C TYR A 14 -4.42 -1.04 8.62
N ILE A 15 -4.11 -0.36 7.52
CA ILE A 15 -2.75 -0.04 7.09
C ILE A 15 -2.71 1.46 6.80
N TYR A 16 -1.69 2.15 7.28
CA TYR A 16 -1.58 3.60 7.16
C TYR A 16 -0.17 4.02 6.81
N GLY A 17 -0.01 5.21 6.24
CA GLY A 17 1.29 5.81 6.03
C GLY A 17 1.27 6.92 5.01
N GLU A 18 2.32 7.03 4.22
CA GLU A 18 2.49 8.13 3.28
C GLU A 18 3.13 7.71 1.95
N LEU A 19 2.75 8.41 0.88
CA LEU A 19 3.47 8.44 -0.39
C LEU A 19 4.35 9.68 -0.44
N LYS A 20 5.67 9.48 -0.46
CA LYS A 20 6.69 10.54 -0.55
C LYS A 20 7.30 10.53 -1.95
N GLY A 21 6.78 11.39 -2.84
CA GLY A 21 7.14 11.34 -4.25
C GLY A 21 6.63 10.06 -4.89
N THR A 22 7.50 9.09 -5.12
CA THR A 22 7.13 7.74 -5.59
C THR A 22 7.29 6.67 -4.52
N LYS A 23 7.83 7.00 -3.34
CA LYS A 23 8.18 6.03 -2.30
C LYS A 23 7.02 5.84 -1.32
N PHE A 24 6.64 4.60 -1.07
CA PHE A 24 5.68 4.25 -0.03
C PHE A 24 6.39 3.95 1.30
N GLU A 25 5.88 4.55 2.37
CA GLU A 25 6.23 4.23 3.75
C GLU A 25 4.93 3.95 4.50
N LEU A 26 4.66 2.67 4.80
CA LEU A 26 3.39 2.20 5.35
C LEU A 26 3.63 1.33 6.59
N TRP A 27 2.61 1.23 7.44
CA TRP A 27 2.57 0.39 8.62
C TRP A 27 1.22 -0.31 8.73
N ASP A 28 1.24 -1.61 9.04
CA ASP A 28 0.02 -2.34 9.37
C ASP A 28 -0.44 -2.07 10.82
N HIS A 29 -1.61 -2.59 11.18
CA HIS A 29 -2.17 -2.53 12.53
C HIS A 29 -1.29 -3.14 13.64
N LYS A 30 -0.28 -3.95 13.29
CA LYS A 30 0.71 -4.52 14.21
C LYS A 30 2.02 -3.72 14.22
N ASN A 31 2.09 -2.58 13.55
CA ASN A 31 3.27 -1.74 13.33
C ASN A 31 4.38 -2.42 12.54
N ASN A 32 4.05 -3.41 11.71
CA ASN A 32 4.99 -3.95 10.75
C ASN A 32 5.18 -2.96 9.59
N TYR A 33 6.43 -2.75 9.20
CA TYR A 33 6.77 -1.84 8.13
C TYR A 33 6.52 -2.45 6.75
N ILE A 34 5.91 -1.68 5.86
CA ILE A 34 5.67 -2.00 4.46
C ILE A 34 6.25 -0.85 3.63
N TYR A 35 7.03 -1.18 2.61
CA TYR A 35 7.74 -0.20 1.78
C TYR A 35 7.63 -0.54 0.31
N GLY A 36 7.81 0.46 -0.55
CA GLY A 36 7.81 0.20 -1.98
C GLY A 36 7.76 1.45 -2.84
N ASP A 37 7.33 1.27 -4.09
CA ASP A 37 7.33 2.32 -5.10
C ASP A 37 6.06 2.37 -5.95
N LEU A 38 5.65 3.59 -6.28
CA LEU A 38 4.68 3.90 -7.33
C LEU A 38 5.43 4.08 -8.65
N LYS A 39 5.12 3.26 -9.64
CA LYS A 39 5.71 3.32 -10.99
C LYS A 39 4.95 4.32 -11.87
N SER A 40 5.56 4.70 -12.99
CA SER A 40 5.05 5.70 -13.94
C SER A 40 3.71 5.33 -14.61
N ASN A 41 3.31 4.06 -14.58
CA ASN A 41 2.03 3.56 -15.07
C ASN A 41 1.01 3.33 -13.95
N ASN A 42 1.16 4.03 -12.83
CA ASN A 42 0.34 3.89 -11.62
C ASN A 42 0.38 2.51 -10.97
N LYS A 43 1.31 1.63 -11.36
CA LYS A 43 1.51 0.36 -10.67
C LYS A 43 2.16 0.60 -9.32
N VAL A 44 1.67 -0.12 -8.33
CA VAL A 44 2.15 -0.13 -6.96
C VAL A 44 2.85 -1.45 -6.72
N GLU A 45 4.08 -1.38 -6.24
CA GLU A 45 4.88 -2.54 -5.83
C GLU A 45 5.36 -2.31 -4.40
N LEU A 46 4.97 -3.17 -3.46
CA LEU A 46 5.32 -3.07 -2.06
C LEU A 46 5.86 -4.40 -1.53
N TRP A 47 6.59 -4.31 -0.42
CA TRP A 47 7.11 -5.44 0.35
C TRP A 47 6.86 -5.21 1.82
N ASP A 48 6.39 -6.24 2.52
CA ASP A 48 6.35 -6.23 3.98
C ASP A 48 7.74 -6.54 4.58
N HIS A 49 7.82 -6.50 5.91
CA HIS A 49 9.04 -6.79 6.65
C HIS A 49 9.56 -8.24 6.49
N ASN A 50 8.74 -9.16 6.01
CA ASN A 50 9.11 -10.55 5.70
C ASN A 50 9.48 -10.73 4.22
N ASN A 51 9.51 -9.66 3.42
CA ASN A 51 9.68 -9.66 1.97
C ASN A 51 8.52 -10.33 1.20
N ASN A 52 7.33 -10.41 1.79
CA ASN A 52 6.13 -10.78 1.04
C ASN A 52 5.76 -9.65 0.07
N TYR A 53 5.44 -10.02 -1.16
CA TYR A 53 5.15 -9.07 -2.21
C TYR A 53 3.67 -8.67 -2.20
N ILE A 54 3.42 -7.36 -2.33
CA ILE A 54 2.10 -6.77 -2.49
C ILE A 54 2.13 -5.94 -3.77
N TYR A 55 1.14 -6.10 -4.63
CA TYR A 55 1.11 -5.48 -5.95
C TYR A 55 -0.27 -4.95 -6.27
N GLY A 56 -0.34 -3.95 -7.16
CA GLY A 56 -1.62 -3.47 -7.67
C GLY A 56 -1.48 -2.12 -8.34
N GLU A 57 -2.50 -1.29 -8.23
CA GLU A 57 -2.57 -0.02 -8.96
C GLU A 57 -3.20 1.10 -8.12
N LEU A 58 -2.77 2.33 -8.40
CA LEU A 58 -3.36 3.57 -7.89
C LEU A 58 -4.23 4.20 -9.01
N LYS A 59 -5.55 4.12 -8.86
CA LYS A 59 -6.52 4.68 -9.82
C LYS A 59 -7.06 6.00 -9.30
N GLY A 60 -6.45 7.10 -9.76
CA GLY A 60 -6.73 8.43 -9.22
C GLY A 60 -6.18 8.54 -7.80
N THR A 61 -7.06 8.54 -6.79
CA THR A 61 -6.65 8.45 -5.39
C THR A 61 -6.88 7.08 -4.77
N LYS A 62 -7.53 6.14 -5.47
CA LYS A 62 -7.92 4.83 -4.91
C LYS A 62 -6.86 3.77 -5.15
N PHE A 63 -6.57 2.98 -4.12
CA PHE A 63 -5.71 1.80 -4.21
C PHE A 63 -6.52 0.54 -4.42
N GLU A 64 -6.06 -0.31 -5.35
CA GLU A 64 -6.51 -1.69 -5.53
C GLU A 64 -5.26 -2.57 -5.52
N LEU A 65 -5.03 -3.31 -4.43
CA LEU A 65 -3.81 -4.07 -4.19
C LEU A 65 -4.14 -5.51 -3.78
N TRP A 66 -3.17 -6.41 -3.98
CA TRP A 66 -3.21 -7.81 -3.58
C TRP A 66 -1.87 -8.24 -3.01
N ASP A 67 -1.90 -9.00 -1.93
CA ASP A 67 -0.70 -9.68 -1.43
C ASP A 67 -0.43 -11.00 -2.19
N HIS A 68 0.66 -11.67 -1.83
CA HIS A 68 1.04 -12.97 -2.40
C HIS A 68 0.03 -14.11 -2.14
N GLU A 69 -0.88 -13.97 -1.17
CA GLU A 69 -1.94 -14.92 -0.87
C GLU A 69 -3.27 -14.56 -1.58
N ASN A 70 -3.28 -13.49 -2.38
CA ASN A 70 -4.45 -12.89 -3.02
C ASN A 70 -5.45 -12.25 -2.05
N ASN A 71 -5.00 -11.83 -0.86
CA ASN A 71 -5.81 -10.99 0.01
C ASN A 71 -5.91 -9.60 -0.63
N TYR A 72 -7.14 -9.11 -0.76
CA TYR A 72 -7.40 -7.81 -1.35
C TYR A 72 -7.19 -6.71 -0.31
N ILE A 73 -6.48 -5.67 -0.72
CA ILE A 73 -6.19 -4.48 0.08
C ILE A 73 -6.65 -3.27 -0.73
N TYR A 74 -7.44 -2.40 -0.11
CA TYR A 74 -8.06 -1.25 -0.77
C TYR A 74 -7.99 -0.02 0.12
N GLY A 75 -8.10 1.15 -0.48
CA GLY A 75 -8.12 2.39 0.27
C GLY A 75 -7.85 3.59 -0.61
N ASP A 76 -7.38 4.68 -0.02
CA ASP A 76 -7.17 5.91 -0.75
C ASP A 76 -6.04 6.80 -0.23
N LEU A 77 -5.56 7.64 -1.13
CA LEU A 77 -4.63 8.72 -0.91
C LEU A 77 -5.41 9.97 -0.45
N LYS A 78 -5.03 10.55 0.69
CA LYS A 78 -5.62 11.78 1.27
C LYS A 78 -4.72 13.00 1.04
#